data_AF-A0A7X9CBT9-F1
#
_entry.id   AF-A0A7X9CBT9-F1
#
_cell.length_a   1.000
_cell.length_b   1.000
_cell.length_c   1.000
_cell.angle_alpha   90.00
_cell.angle_beta   90.00
_cell.angle_gamma   90.00
#
_symmetry.space_group_name_H-M   'P 1'
#
loop_
_entity.id
_entity.type
_entity.pdbx_description
1 polymer ?
#
loop_
_entity_poly.entity_id
_entity_poly.type
_entity_poly.pdbx_seq_one_letter_code
_entity_poly.pdbx_strand_id
1 'polypeptide(L)'
;MELSTPVIIAIALLVLVLLIVLIVVGVRASQKRRAQQQEADRQRAAQLREEAAQNEQVVQERDLKARENEIEADRTRLDAERKAKEAEREQIAAERRHAEASKQRSAVDQERGAVQDQLAEADRLDPDAAHGSRAGQGQHVGEHEGASPSHGRRAARPVDEHPAADP
;
A
#
# COMPACT_ATOMS: atom_id res chain seq x y z
N MET A 1 -29.04 68.56 70.72
CA MET A 1 -28.85 67.36 71.55
C MET A 1 -27.36 67.08 71.58
N GLU A 2 -26.65 67.51 72.62
CA GLU A 2 -25.25 67.13 72.79
C GLU A 2 -25.23 65.66 73.19
N LEU A 3 -24.73 64.81 72.29
CA LEU A 3 -24.53 63.40 72.57
C LEU A 3 -23.47 63.31 73.67
N SER A 4 -23.87 62.87 74.85
CA SER A 4 -22.98 62.74 75.99
C SER A 4 -21.88 61.72 75.68
N THR A 5 -20.63 62.08 75.93
CA THR A 5 -19.42 61.26 75.75
C THR A 5 -19.59 59.77 76.13
N PRO A 6 -20.25 59.39 77.25
CA PRO A 6 -20.50 57.98 77.56
C PRO A 6 -21.38 57.25 76.52
N VAL A 7 -22.35 57.93 75.91
CA VAL A 7 -23.21 57.35 74.86
C VAL A 7 -22.40 57.11 73.58
N ILE A 8 -21.51 58.04 73.21
CA ILE A 8 -20.62 57.89 72.06
C ILE A 8 -19.67 56.70 72.27
N ILE A 9 -19.10 56.56 73.48
CA ILE A 9 -18.23 55.43 73.83
C ILE A 9 -19.00 54.11 73.75
N ALA A 10 -20.23 54.05 74.26
CA ALA A 10 -21.07 52.85 74.20
C ALA A 10 -21.38 52.43 72.75
N ILE A 11 -21.71 53.39 71.89
CA ILE A 11 -21.95 53.13 70.46
C ILE A 11 -20.65 52.68 69.77
N ALA A 12 -19.51 53.32 70.06
CA ALA A 12 -18.23 52.94 69.49
C ALA A 12 -17.82 51.51 69.86
N LEU A 13 -18.03 51.11 71.13
CA LEU A 13 -17.78 49.74 71.57
C LEU A 13 -18.73 48.74 70.90
N LEU A 14 -20.00 49.08 70.74
CA LEU A 14 -20.97 48.22 70.06
C LEU A 14 -20.60 48.00 68.59
N VAL A 15 -20.19 49.06 67.88
CA VAL A 15 -19.71 48.95 66.49
C VAL A 15 -18.43 48.13 66.43
N LEU A 16 -17.49 48.32 67.37
CA LEU A 16 -16.25 47.54 67.42
C LEU A 16 -16.54 46.04 67.62
N VAL A 17 -17.42 45.69 68.55
CA VAL A 17 -17.83 44.30 68.78
C VAL A 17 -18.50 43.73 67.54
N LEU A 18 -19.40 44.48 66.89
CA LEU A 18 -20.07 44.05 65.66
C LEU A 18 -19.06 43.79 64.53
N LEU A 19 -18.05 44.67 64.40
CA LEU A 19 -16.98 44.53 63.41
C LEU A 19 -16.16 43.25 63.65
N ILE A 20 -15.79 42.97 64.91
CA ILE A 20 -15.05 41.76 65.28
C ILE A 20 -15.87 40.51 64.94
N VAL A 21 -17.16 40.49 65.26
CA VAL A 21 -18.05 39.36 64.94
C VAL A 21 -18.13 39.13 63.43
N LEU A 22 -18.27 40.19 62.63
CA LEU A 22 -18.30 40.09 61.17
C LEU A 22 -17.00 39.51 60.59
N ILE A 23 -15.84 39.94 61.10
CA ILE A 23 -14.53 39.42 60.66
C ILE A 23 -14.41 37.92 60.97
N VAL A 24 -14.78 37.50 62.19
CA VAL A 24 -14.68 36.08 62.61
C VAL A 24 -15.59 35.19 61.75
N VAL A 25 -16.81 35.63 61.47
CA VAL A 25 -17.75 34.88 60.61
C VAL A 25 -17.22 34.81 59.17
N GLY A 26 -16.69 35.91 58.64
CA GLY A 26 -16.10 35.95 57.30
C GLY A 26 -14.93 34.98 57.13
N VAL A 27 -14.01 34.92 58.10
CA VAL A 27 -12.84 34.02 58.06
C VAL A 27 -13.26 32.55 58.18
N ARG A 28 -14.20 32.22 59.08
CA ARG A 28 -14.73 30.85 59.25
C ARG A 28 -15.44 30.36 57.98
N ALA A 29 -16.22 31.20 57.33
CA ALA A 29 -16.90 30.86 56.08
C ALA A 29 -15.91 30.64 54.93
N SER A 30 -14.85 31.46 54.85
CA SER A 30 -13.79 31.33 53.84
C SER A 30 -12.97 30.04 54.01
N GLN A 31 -12.61 29.67 55.24
CA GLN A 31 -11.93 28.41 55.56
C GLN A 31 -12.73 27.17 55.11
N LYS A 32 -14.04 27.12 55.39
CA LYS A 32 -14.91 26.03 54.94
C LYS A 32 -14.98 25.91 53.42
N ARG A 33 -15.08 27.03 52.71
CA ARG A 33 -15.09 27.04 51.23
C ARG A 33 -13.76 26.56 50.65
N ARG A 34 -12.63 26.95 51.23
CA ARG A 34 -11.30 26.50 50.81
C ARG A 34 -11.10 24.99 51.01
N ALA A 35 -11.57 24.44 52.13
CA ALA A 35 -11.51 23.00 52.37
C ALA A 35 -12.32 22.21 51.33
N GLN A 36 -13.55 22.65 51.03
CA GLN A 36 -14.39 22.02 50.00
C GLN A 36 -13.78 22.14 48.59
N GLN A 37 -13.16 23.28 48.28
CA GLN A 37 -12.45 23.46 47.00
C GLN A 37 -11.25 22.51 46.89
N GLN A 38 -10.47 22.32 47.96
CA GLN A 38 -9.35 21.39 47.94
C GLN A 38 -9.80 19.93 47.75
N GLU A 39 -10.91 19.53 48.34
CA GLU A 39 -11.49 18.20 48.11
C GLU A 39 -11.97 18.02 46.67
N ALA A 40 -12.66 19.02 46.12
CA ALA A 40 -13.09 19.02 44.72
C ALA A 40 -11.89 18.99 43.75
N ASP A 41 -10.83 19.76 44.02
CA ASP A 41 -9.61 19.78 43.22
C ASP A 41 -8.87 18.44 43.31
N ARG A 42 -8.84 17.78 44.47
CA ARG A 42 -8.28 16.43 44.62
C ARG A 42 -9.06 15.41 43.80
N GLN A 43 -10.38 15.47 43.82
CA GLN A 43 -11.23 14.57 43.01
C GLN A 43 -11.02 14.81 41.51
N ARG A 44 -10.98 16.07 41.07
CA ARG A 44 -10.70 16.42 39.67
C ARG A 44 -9.30 15.96 39.24
N ALA A 45 -8.29 16.11 40.10
CA ALA A 45 -6.94 15.63 39.83
C ALA A 45 -6.89 14.10 39.72
N ALA A 46 -7.67 13.36 40.52
CA ALA A 46 -7.77 11.91 40.42
C ALA A 46 -8.45 11.49 39.10
N GLN A 47 -9.56 12.12 38.74
CA GLN A 47 -10.27 11.87 37.47
C GLN A 47 -9.37 12.15 36.27
N LEU A 48 -8.62 13.26 36.28
CA LEU A 48 -7.73 13.61 35.17
C LEU A 48 -6.57 12.61 35.02
N ARG A 49 -6.08 12.03 36.13
CA ARG A 49 -5.06 10.96 36.07
C ARG A 49 -5.64 9.66 35.50
N GLU A 50 -6.87 9.32 35.87
CA GLU A 50 -7.55 8.13 35.36
C GLU A 50 -7.84 8.27 33.86
N GLU A 51 -8.34 9.43 33.43
CA GLU A 51 -8.57 9.76 32.03
C GLU A 51 -7.26 9.79 31.23
N ALA A 52 -6.18 10.34 31.80
CA ALA A 52 -4.86 10.29 31.18
C ALA A 52 -4.35 8.86 31.02
N ALA A 53 -4.51 7.99 32.03
CA ALA A 53 -4.10 6.59 31.97
C ALA A 53 -4.89 5.81 30.91
N GLN A 54 -6.20 6.04 30.78
CA GLN A 54 -7.02 5.43 29.74
C GLN A 54 -6.61 5.92 28.34
N ASN A 55 -6.39 7.23 28.19
CA ASN A 55 -5.95 7.79 26.90
C ASN A 55 -4.55 7.29 26.52
N GLU A 56 -3.64 7.12 27.48
CA GLU A 56 -2.30 6.58 27.23
C GLU A 56 -2.37 5.14 26.70
N GLN A 57 -3.23 4.29 27.26
CA GLN A 57 -3.45 2.93 26.75
C GLN A 57 -3.98 2.94 25.31
N VAL A 58 -4.98 3.78 25.02
CA VAL A 58 -5.54 3.90 23.67
C VAL A 58 -4.50 4.41 22.66
N VAL A 59 -3.65 5.35 23.07
CA VAL A 59 -2.55 5.85 22.23
C VAL A 59 -1.52 4.77 22.00
N GLN A 60 -1.12 4.01 23.03
CA GLN A 60 -0.17 2.90 22.89
C GLN A 60 -0.72 1.82 21.94
N GLU A 61 -1.98 1.42 22.09
CA GLU A 61 -2.61 0.45 21.18
C GLU A 61 -2.65 0.94 19.74
N ARG A 62 -2.93 2.23 19.52
CA ARG A 62 -2.91 2.83 18.19
C ARG A 62 -1.50 2.91 17.61
N ASP A 63 -0.50 3.24 18.42
CA ASP A 63 0.91 3.28 17.99
C ASP A 63 1.40 1.88 17.62
N LEU A 64 1.05 0.86 18.40
CA LEU A 64 1.35 -0.54 18.09
C LEU A 64 0.70 -0.97 16.77
N LYS A 65 -0.60 -0.69 16.57
CA LYS A 65 -1.29 -0.98 15.31
C LYS A 65 -0.69 -0.23 14.12
N ALA A 66 -0.28 1.02 14.31
CA ALA A 66 0.37 1.80 13.27
C ALA A 66 1.71 1.17 12.86
N ARG A 67 2.54 0.76 13.84
CA ARG A 67 3.80 0.05 13.59
C ARG A 67 3.59 -1.30 12.93
N GLU A 68 2.57 -2.06 13.35
CA GLU A 68 2.21 -3.33 12.72
C GLU A 68 1.85 -3.14 11.24
N ASN A 69 1.00 -2.15 10.95
CA ASN A 69 0.63 -1.80 9.57
C ASN A 69 1.82 -1.34 8.74
N GLU A 70 2.74 -0.56 9.32
CA GLU A 70 3.97 -0.12 8.65
C GLU A 70 4.86 -1.32 8.28
N ILE A 71 5.06 -2.24 9.23
CA ILE A 71 5.83 -3.47 9.00
C ILE A 71 5.16 -4.35 7.93
N GLU A 72 3.83 -4.46 7.94
CA GLU A 72 3.09 -5.23 6.94
C GLU A 72 3.18 -4.60 5.55
N ALA A 73 3.08 -3.28 5.46
CA ALA A 73 3.26 -2.53 4.23
C ALA A 73 4.68 -2.72 3.67
N ASP A 74 5.70 -2.62 4.52
CA ASP A 74 7.10 -2.84 4.14
C ASP A 74 7.35 -4.28 3.66
N ARG A 75 6.78 -5.28 4.33
CA ARG A 75 6.83 -6.69 3.89
C ARG A 75 6.20 -6.86 2.51
N THR A 76 5.00 -6.30 2.32
CA THR A 76 4.29 -6.37 1.04
C THR A 76 5.08 -5.72 -0.07
N ARG A 77 5.70 -4.56 0.19
CA ARG A 77 6.57 -3.86 -0.75
C ARG A 77 7.81 -4.69 -1.10
N LEU A 78 8.49 -5.25 -0.10
CA LEU A 78 9.66 -6.10 -0.29
C LEU A 78 9.31 -7.35 -1.12
N ASP A 79 8.17 -7.98 -0.88
CA ASP A 79 7.71 -9.13 -1.66
C ASP A 79 7.37 -8.75 -3.10
N ALA A 80 6.75 -7.58 -3.31
CA ALA A 80 6.51 -7.05 -4.66
C ALA A 80 7.82 -6.77 -5.40
N GLU A 81 8.80 -6.16 -4.74
CA GLU A 81 10.14 -5.92 -5.31
C GLU A 81 10.88 -7.22 -5.63
N ARG A 82 10.76 -8.25 -4.79
CA ARG A 82 11.32 -9.59 -5.05
C ARG A 82 10.71 -10.21 -6.30
N LYS A 83 9.37 -10.21 -6.40
CA LYS A 83 8.65 -10.73 -7.58
C LYS A 83 9.01 -9.95 -8.84
N ALA A 84 9.14 -8.63 -8.76
CA ALA A 84 9.56 -7.80 -9.89
C ALA A 84 10.97 -8.16 -10.36
N LYS A 85 11.92 -8.34 -9.44
CA LYS A 85 13.30 -8.79 -9.78
C LYS A 85 13.33 -10.19 -10.36
N GLU A 86 12.48 -11.09 -9.88
CA GLU A 86 12.36 -12.44 -10.45
C GLU A 86 11.82 -12.40 -11.87
N ALA A 87 10.76 -11.63 -12.11
CA ALA A 87 10.22 -11.42 -13.45
C ALA A 87 11.23 -10.77 -14.41
N GLU A 88 12.01 -9.80 -13.94
CA GLU A 88 13.09 -9.18 -14.72
C GLU A 88 14.17 -10.21 -15.10
N ARG A 89 14.57 -11.06 -14.16
CA ARG A 89 15.54 -12.14 -14.44
C ARG A 89 15.00 -13.14 -15.46
N GLU A 90 13.72 -13.51 -15.35
CA GLU A 90 13.08 -14.41 -16.30
C GLU A 90 13.00 -13.78 -17.69
N GLN A 91 12.67 -12.50 -17.80
CA GLN A 91 12.67 -11.75 -19.06
C GLN A 91 14.08 -11.74 -19.69
N ILE A 92 15.11 -11.41 -18.92
CA ILE A 92 16.50 -11.44 -19.41
C ILE A 92 16.89 -12.85 -19.88
N ALA A 93 16.47 -13.90 -19.16
CA ALA A 93 16.72 -15.27 -19.57
C ALA A 93 15.99 -15.63 -20.88
N ALA A 94 14.75 -15.19 -21.04
CA ALA A 94 13.97 -15.39 -22.26
C ALA A 94 14.59 -14.65 -23.45
N GLU A 95 14.99 -13.39 -23.26
CA GLU A 95 15.70 -12.59 -24.27
C GLU A 95 17.01 -13.24 -24.70
N ARG A 96 17.79 -13.77 -23.75
CA ARG A 96 19.03 -14.51 -24.06
C ARG A 96 18.75 -15.74 -24.91
N ARG A 97 17.76 -16.55 -24.54
CA ARG A 97 17.37 -17.73 -25.34
C ARG A 97 16.90 -17.33 -26.73
N HIS A 98 16.14 -16.24 -26.85
CA HIS A 98 15.71 -15.73 -28.16
C HIS A 98 16.89 -15.25 -29.01
N ALA A 99 17.84 -14.53 -28.41
CA ALA A 99 19.06 -14.09 -29.09
C ALA A 99 19.92 -15.28 -29.54
N GLU A 100 20.07 -16.30 -28.72
CA GLU A 100 20.76 -17.55 -29.06
C GLU A 100 20.07 -18.28 -30.22
N ALA A 101 18.74 -18.44 -30.15
CA ALA A 101 17.96 -19.05 -31.22
C ALA A 101 18.07 -18.27 -32.54
N SER A 102 18.05 -16.92 -32.46
CA SER A 102 18.23 -16.06 -33.63
C SER A 102 19.63 -16.24 -34.24
N LYS A 103 20.68 -16.30 -33.41
CA LYS A 103 22.05 -16.55 -33.89
C LYS A 103 22.18 -17.90 -34.57
N GLN A 104 21.60 -18.96 -33.99
CA GLN A 104 21.61 -20.29 -34.58
C GLN A 104 20.90 -20.31 -35.94
N ARG A 105 19.72 -19.66 -36.05
CA ARG A 105 19.03 -19.52 -37.34
C ARG A 105 19.89 -18.81 -38.37
N SER A 106 20.50 -17.68 -38.02
CA SER A 106 21.39 -16.95 -38.93
C SER A 106 22.63 -17.75 -39.35
N ALA A 107 23.16 -18.61 -38.47
CA ALA A 107 24.26 -19.51 -38.84
C ALA A 107 23.81 -20.59 -39.82
N VAL A 108 22.65 -21.22 -39.57
CA VAL A 108 22.06 -22.23 -40.46
C VAL A 108 21.74 -21.62 -41.83
N ASP A 109 21.21 -20.40 -41.87
CA ASP A 109 20.90 -19.72 -43.14
C ASP A 109 22.17 -19.41 -43.94
N GLN A 110 23.27 -19.04 -43.27
CA GLN A 110 24.57 -18.85 -43.92
C GLN A 110 25.15 -20.18 -44.46
N GLU A 111 25.08 -21.26 -43.69
CA GLU A 111 25.51 -22.58 -44.13
C GLU A 111 24.70 -23.07 -45.34
N ARG A 112 23.37 -22.86 -45.32
CA ARG A 112 22.50 -23.19 -46.46
C ARG A 112 22.87 -22.40 -47.71
N GLY A 113 23.16 -21.11 -47.57
CA GLY A 113 23.65 -20.28 -48.67
C GLY A 113 24.96 -20.82 -49.25
N ALA A 114 25.94 -21.10 -48.39
CA ALA A 114 27.23 -21.65 -48.82
C ALA A 114 27.11 -23.01 -49.52
N VAL A 115 26.21 -23.88 -49.04
CA VAL A 115 25.93 -25.17 -49.69
C VAL A 115 25.27 -24.97 -51.06
N GLN A 116 24.30 -24.05 -51.19
CA GLN A 116 23.68 -23.75 -52.49
C GLN A 116 24.69 -23.17 -53.48
N ASP A 117 25.58 -22.28 -53.02
CA ASP A 117 26.63 -21.70 -53.86
C ASP A 117 27.61 -22.78 -54.36
N GLN A 118 28.00 -23.72 -53.48
CA GLN A 118 28.86 -24.85 -53.86
C GLN A 118 28.19 -25.79 -54.86
N LEU A 119 26.90 -26.09 -54.68
CA LEU A 119 26.14 -26.90 -55.62
C LEU A 119 26.03 -26.21 -56.99
N ALA A 120 25.73 -24.91 -57.00
CA ALA A 120 25.65 -24.14 -58.23
C ALA A 120 27.01 -24.07 -58.97
N GLU A 121 28.12 -24.00 -58.24
CA GLU A 121 29.45 -24.04 -58.86
C GLU A 121 29.81 -25.43 -59.39
N ALA A 122 29.43 -26.50 -58.67
CA ALA A 122 29.59 -27.87 -59.14
C ALA A 122 28.81 -28.12 -60.44
N ASP A 123 27.55 -27.66 -60.51
CA ASP A 123 26.71 -27.77 -61.71
C ASP A 123 27.29 -27.00 -62.91
N ARG A 124 28.01 -25.89 -62.69
CA ARG A 124 28.71 -25.16 -63.77
C ARG A 124 29.93 -25.90 -64.29
N LEU A 125 30.62 -26.61 -63.40
CA LEU A 125 31.86 -27.32 -63.73
C LEU A 125 31.58 -28.71 -64.33
N ASP A 126 30.39 -29.27 -64.09
CA ASP A 126 29.95 -30.56 -64.60
C ASP A 126 29.57 -30.48 -66.11
N PRO A 127 30.37 -31.09 -67.01
CA PRO A 127 30.04 -31.13 -68.43
C PRO A 127 28.79 -31.97 -68.75
N ASP A 128 28.35 -32.84 -67.84
CA ASP A 128 27.16 -33.68 -68.02
C ASP A 128 25.86 -32.96 -67.60
N ALA A 129 25.93 -31.90 -66.78
CA ALA A 129 24.77 -31.10 -66.35
C ALA A 129 24.04 -30.40 -67.51
N ALA A 130 24.77 -30.09 -68.60
CA ALA A 130 24.21 -29.54 -69.84
C ALA A 130 23.25 -30.52 -70.56
N HIS A 131 23.39 -31.83 -70.33
CA HIS A 131 22.55 -32.86 -70.97
C HIS A 131 21.33 -33.25 -70.12
N GLY A 132 21.39 -33.11 -68.78
CA GLY A 132 20.30 -33.49 -67.86
C GLY A 132 19.16 -32.47 -67.73
N SER A 133 19.42 -31.18 -67.96
CA SER A 133 18.46 -30.10 -67.69
C SER A 133 17.25 -30.07 -68.64
N ARG A 134 17.29 -30.78 -69.78
CA ARG A 134 16.13 -30.93 -70.70
C ARG A 134 15.20 -32.09 -70.35
N ALA A 135 15.59 -33.02 -69.49
CA ALA A 135 14.84 -34.25 -69.26
C ALA A 135 13.99 -34.25 -67.97
N GLY A 136 14.23 -33.34 -67.02
CA GLY A 136 13.60 -33.36 -65.70
C GLY A 136 12.47 -32.35 -65.45
N GLN A 137 12.18 -31.43 -66.37
CA GLN A 137 11.14 -30.41 -66.19
C GLN A 137 9.79 -30.87 -66.75
N GLY A 138 9.32 -32.02 -66.26
CA GLY A 138 7.99 -32.53 -66.51
C GLY A 138 7.63 -33.43 -65.34
N GLN A 139 6.44 -33.27 -64.79
CA GLN A 139 5.89 -34.05 -63.67
C GLN A 139 6.36 -33.61 -62.27
N HIS A 140 5.66 -32.65 -61.68
CA HIS A 140 5.09 -32.75 -60.32
C HIS A 140 4.07 -31.62 -60.13
N VAL A 141 3.00 -31.68 -60.94
CA VAL A 141 1.70 -31.09 -60.58
C VAL A 141 0.89 -32.27 -60.05
N GLY A 142 0.80 -32.35 -58.73
CA GLY A 142 0.10 -33.41 -58.02
C GLY A 142 -0.61 -32.79 -56.84
N GLU A 143 -1.80 -32.26 -57.13
CA GLU A 143 -3.02 -32.45 -56.33
C GLU A 143 -2.80 -33.04 -54.92
N HIS A 144 -2.95 -32.17 -53.91
CA HIS A 144 -3.49 -32.58 -52.62
C HIS A 144 -4.55 -31.56 -52.20
N GLU A 145 -5.70 -31.72 -52.83
CA GLU A 145 -7.00 -31.34 -52.30
C GLU A 145 -7.33 -32.29 -51.14
N GLY A 146 -7.77 -31.74 -49.99
CA GLY A 146 -8.40 -32.53 -48.93
C GLY A 146 -7.75 -32.48 -47.55
N ALA A 147 -7.80 -31.33 -46.87
CA ALA A 147 -7.91 -31.31 -45.41
C ALA A 147 -8.68 -30.05 -44.97
N SER A 148 -9.94 -30.27 -44.59
CA SER A 148 -10.84 -29.27 -44.01
C SER A 148 -10.19 -28.54 -42.81
N PRO A 149 -10.26 -27.20 -42.70
CA PRO A 149 -10.12 -26.53 -41.43
C PRO A 149 -11.46 -26.67 -40.69
N SER A 150 -11.54 -27.68 -39.82
CA SER A 150 -12.63 -27.79 -38.86
C SER A 150 -12.72 -26.52 -38.01
N HIS A 151 -13.92 -25.98 -37.95
CA HIS A 151 -14.34 -24.88 -37.12
C HIS A 151 -13.87 -24.97 -35.67
N GLY A 152 -13.42 -23.83 -35.14
CA GLY A 152 -13.11 -23.64 -33.73
C GLY A 152 -13.11 -22.18 -33.32
N ARG A 153 -14.07 -21.41 -33.83
CA ARG A 153 -14.34 -20.02 -33.47
C ARG A 153 -14.71 -19.96 -31.97
N ARG A 154 -13.72 -19.76 -31.08
CA ARG A 154 -14.00 -19.32 -29.71
C ARG A 154 -14.17 -17.81 -29.72
N ALA A 155 -15.37 -17.39 -30.12
CA ALA A 155 -15.82 -16.03 -29.96
C ALA A 155 -15.85 -15.66 -28.48
N ALA A 156 -15.36 -14.46 -28.18
CA ALA A 156 -15.52 -13.80 -26.91
C ALA A 156 -16.99 -13.71 -26.49
N ARG A 157 -17.24 -13.85 -25.19
CA ARG A 157 -18.37 -13.20 -24.51
C ARG A 157 -17.83 -12.53 -23.24
N PRO A 158 -17.85 -11.19 -23.14
CA PRO A 158 -17.94 -10.53 -21.86
C PRO A 158 -19.41 -10.59 -21.42
N VAL A 159 -19.67 -11.02 -20.19
CA VAL A 159 -20.94 -10.77 -19.53
C VAL A 159 -20.59 -10.32 -18.11
N ASP A 160 -20.38 -9.02 -17.98
CA ASP A 160 -20.73 -8.31 -16.76
C ASP A 160 -22.25 -8.32 -16.66
N GLU A 161 -22.81 -8.92 -15.61
CA GLU A 161 -23.89 -8.30 -14.83
C GLU A 161 -24.10 -9.04 -13.49
N HIS A 162 -23.79 -8.34 -12.40
CA HIS A 162 -24.35 -8.44 -11.04
C HIS A 162 -25.90 -8.27 -11.08
N PRO A 163 -26.74 -8.44 -10.01
CA PRO A 163 -26.46 -8.49 -8.56
C PRO A 163 -27.36 -9.47 -7.74
N ALA A 164 -27.15 -9.52 -6.42
CA ALA A 164 -28.13 -9.64 -5.30
C ALA A 164 -27.39 -10.26 -4.10
N ALA A 165 -26.91 -9.49 -3.11
CA ALA A 165 -27.70 -8.87 -2.03
C ALA A 165 -28.75 -9.83 -1.46
N ASP A 166 -28.57 -10.27 -0.21
CA ASP A 166 -29.59 -10.04 0.81
C ASP A 166 -29.08 -10.41 2.24
N PRO A 167 -29.77 -9.89 3.29
CA PRO A 167 -29.19 -9.26 4.49
C PRO A 167 -28.86 -10.17 5.67
#